data_AF-A0A0B1STL5-F1
#
_entry.id   AF-A0A0B1STL5-F1
#
_cell.length_a   1.000
_cell.length_b   1.000
_cell.length_c   1.000
_cell.angle_alpha   90.00
_cell.angle_beta   90.00
_cell.angle_gamma   90.00
#
_symmetry.space_group_name_H-M   'P 1'
#
loop_
_entity.id
_entity.type
_entity.pdbx_description
1 polymer ?
#
loop_
_entity_poly.entity_id
_entity_poly.type
_entity_poly.pdbx_seq_one_letter_code
_entity_poly.pdbx_strand_id
1 'polypeptide(L)'
;MDKMATCGQGDVGGCGLVIIWNLRPIQSEKAYADITCHKVLARIQHQAGVNCVRWSHDGALLACASDDKVITIYEYGGRVHSAGSIGSKGVVNVEKYRLSHTLHTHSMEVLSVEWSCDGRYLASASMDNTVVVWNAKKLPERVVVLDNTRGGHNGPVKGLSWDPIGKYLATQSADKSLRLWTTDNWQCDTVITKPFSQSSQTTMFSRLDWSPDGQFLLAPCAMNNQGPTAQIIMRKDWDTELDIVGHRRAVTAIRACSRLLSYVDYAGKTIQVTCVAIGSRDKALSVWLLPRVKRPVVVLQHLFKHSVTDMSWRGTDLAVSSQDGSIKYFSFREKDIGTMLTPQKMGNVCESLYKIRPVQYCNYTNGNAVDVPSKANTSFIDSPEELLAKRKAEAATSKEPNKTSESTVASTKPTQSTAAKALTEQRQQQVEVRTSDGKRRIQPIFLGSTVDDEPAPSQAPVQSKTRPGLLPSVPRAVSGSVKESLLEGWLQAAKTTGSSLDYRGLLMTYVQQLVRNRSLSKISDVLNDLNEQGYVCGSLRSALREDVEKIVASDPVTSSLVKAKECSGLIF
;
A
#
# COMPACT_ATOMS: atom_id res chain seq x y z
N MET A 1 -20.29 1.09 -13.22
CA MET A 1 -21.08 0.07 -12.50
C MET A 1 -21.72 0.73 -11.28
N ASP A 2 -23.01 0.53 -11.01
CA ASP A 2 -23.70 1.03 -9.79
C ASP A 2 -23.51 0.09 -8.60
N LYS A 3 -22.31 -0.50 -8.49
CA LYS A 3 -21.99 -1.53 -7.52
C LYS A 3 -20.70 -1.18 -6.79
N MET A 4 -20.62 -1.58 -5.54
CA MET A 4 -19.41 -1.51 -4.73
C MET A 4 -19.16 -2.88 -4.14
N ALA A 5 -17.90 -3.34 -4.17
CA ALA A 5 -17.49 -4.57 -3.52
C ALA A 5 -16.71 -4.23 -2.26
N THR A 6 -16.96 -4.96 -1.18
CA THR A 6 -16.23 -4.84 0.09
C THR A 6 -15.82 -6.21 0.55
N CYS A 7 -14.68 -6.32 1.21
CA CYS A 7 -14.17 -7.59 1.69
C CYS A 7 -13.61 -7.48 3.10
N GLY A 8 -13.51 -8.62 3.78
CA GLY A 8 -12.89 -8.73 5.08
C GLY A 8 -13.14 -10.09 5.71
N GLN A 9 -12.98 -10.16 7.02
CA GLN A 9 -13.34 -11.33 7.82
C GLN A 9 -14.87 -11.40 7.99
N GLY A 10 -15.43 -12.59 7.87
CA GLY A 10 -16.85 -12.86 8.05
C GLY A 10 -17.26 -13.04 9.52
N ASP A 11 -18.56 -13.22 9.74
CA ASP A 11 -19.17 -13.38 11.06
C ASP A 11 -18.79 -14.71 11.75
N VAL A 12 -18.33 -15.69 10.97
CA VAL A 12 -17.88 -17.01 11.44
C VAL A 12 -16.35 -16.98 11.51
N GLY A 13 -15.81 -17.34 12.68
CA GLY A 13 -14.39 -17.19 13.00
C GLY A 13 -13.47 -17.81 11.95
N GLY A 14 -12.65 -16.97 11.32
CA GLY A 14 -11.66 -17.36 10.33
C GLY A 14 -12.14 -17.33 8.87
N CYS A 15 -13.45 -17.29 8.61
CA CYS A 15 -13.98 -17.20 7.24
C CYS A 15 -13.81 -15.78 6.68
N GLY A 16 -13.73 -15.66 5.35
CA GLY A 16 -13.82 -14.37 4.68
C GLY A 16 -15.20 -14.11 4.11
N LEU A 17 -15.51 -12.83 3.91
CA LEU A 17 -16.76 -12.42 3.30
C LEU A 17 -16.51 -11.31 2.29
N VAL A 18 -17.04 -11.48 1.09
CA VAL A 18 -17.16 -10.44 0.08
C VAL A 18 -18.63 -10.07 -0.06
N ILE A 19 -18.93 -8.78 -0.02
CA ILE A 19 -20.29 -8.25 -0.17
C ILE A 19 -20.32 -7.31 -1.38
N ILE A 20 -21.30 -7.53 -2.25
CA ILE A 20 -21.60 -6.65 -3.37
C ILE A 20 -22.80 -5.80 -2.98
N TRP A 21 -22.58 -4.49 -2.91
CA TRP A 21 -23.57 -3.49 -2.53
C TRP A 21 -24.13 -2.79 -3.76
N ASN A 22 -25.40 -2.44 -3.69
CA ASN A 22 -26.04 -1.52 -4.63
C ASN A 22 -25.73 -0.09 -4.19
N LEU A 23 -25.17 0.73 -5.08
CA LEU A 23 -24.86 2.12 -4.77
C LEU A 23 -26.10 3.03 -4.84
N ARG A 24 -27.17 2.64 -5.54
CA ARG A 24 -28.35 3.50 -5.74
C ARG A 24 -29.00 3.95 -4.42
N PRO A 25 -29.21 3.07 -3.40
CA PRO A 25 -29.70 3.48 -2.09
C PRO A 25 -28.81 4.48 -1.35
N ILE A 26 -27.52 4.56 -1.67
CA ILE A 26 -26.59 5.52 -1.05
C ILE A 26 -26.75 6.90 -1.71
N GLN A 27 -27.03 6.93 -3.02
CA GLN A 27 -27.11 8.15 -3.82
C GLN A 27 -28.52 8.77 -3.85
N SER A 28 -29.56 8.04 -3.45
CA SER A 28 -30.94 8.49 -3.54
C SER A 28 -31.78 7.99 -2.37
N GLU A 29 -32.35 8.93 -1.61
CA GLU A 29 -33.30 8.62 -0.53
C GLU A 29 -34.55 7.88 -1.05
N LYS A 30 -35.01 8.22 -2.26
CA LYS A 30 -36.12 7.50 -2.91
C LYS A 30 -35.75 6.03 -3.14
N ALA A 31 -34.56 5.77 -3.68
CA ALA A 31 -34.07 4.41 -3.87
C ALA A 31 -33.77 3.68 -2.54
N TYR A 32 -33.49 4.42 -1.46
CA TYR A 32 -33.31 3.85 -0.12
C TYR A 32 -34.63 3.41 0.52
N ALA A 33 -35.69 4.18 0.30
CA ALA A 33 -37.03 3.89 0.80
C ALA A 33 -37.77 2.82 -0.04
N ASP A 34 -37.37 2.62 -1.30
CA ASP A 34 -37.92 1.60 -2.18
C ASP A 34 -37.54 0.18 -1.73
N ILE A 35 -38.55 -0.59 -1.30
CA ILE A 35 -38.39 -1.97 -0.83
C ILE A 35 -37.92 -2.94 -1.93
N THR A 36 -38.14 -2.61 -3.20
CA THR A 36 -37.68 -3.40 -4.35
C THR A 36 -36.21 -3.13 -4.70
N CYS A 37 -35.65 -2.05 -4.16
CA CYS A 37 -34.25 -1.67 -4.34
C CYS A 37 -33.38 -2.35 -3.27
N HIS A 38 -32.94 -3.57 -3.58
CA HIS A 38 -32.07 -4.31 -2.69
C HIS A 38 -30.74 -3.59 -2.44
N LYS A 39 -30.39 -3.41 -1.16
CA LYS A 39 -29.15 -2.77 -0.71
C LYS A 39 -27.93 -3.67 -0.86
N VAL A 40 -28.10 -4.94 -0.51
CA VAL A 40 -27.12 -6.01 -0.72
C VAL A 40 -27.53 -6.80 -1.95
N LEU A 41 -26.62 -6.93 -2.91
CA LEU A 41 -26.85 -7.67 -4.15
C LEU A 41 -26.37 -9.11 -4.02
N ALA A 42 -25.19 -9.32 -3.43
CA ALA A 42 -24.64 -10.65 -3.19
C ALA A 42 -23.72 -10.68 -1.96
N ARG A 43 -23.73 -11.82 -1.27
CA ARG A 43 -22.74 -12.22 -0.26
C ARG A 43 -22.03 -13.47 -0.77
N ILE A 44 -20.71 -13.41 -0.84
CA ILE A 44 -19.84 -14.48 -1.32
C ILE A 44 -18.94 -14.90 -0.14
N GLN A 45 -19.10 -16.14 0.32
CA GLN A 45 -18.34 -16.67 1.44
C GLN A 45 -16.99 -17.21 0.95
N HIS A 46 -15.94 -16.94 1.71
CA HIS A 46 -14.58 -17.42 1.48
C HIS A 46 -14.09 -18.24 2.67
N GLN A 47 -13.16 -19.16 2.41
CA GLN A 47 -12.60 -20.04 3.43
C GLN A 47 -11.72 -19.29 4.44
N ALA A 48 -11.03 -18.23 3.98
CA ALA A 48 -10.17 -17.38 4.80
C ALA A 48 -10.46 -15.89 4.56
N GLY A 49 -9.92 -15.03 5.43
CA GLY A 49 -10.06 -13.58 5.36
C GLY A 49 -9.64 -13.02 4.00
N VAL A 50 -10.46 -12.12 3.45
CA VAL A 50 -10.18 -11.49 2.14
C VAL A 50 -9.58 -10.10 2.34
N ASN A 51 -8.33 -9.93 1.91
CA ASN A 51 -7.52 -8.73 2.13
C ASN A 51 -7.77 -7.62 1.10
N CYS A 52 -8.13 -7.99 -0.13
CA CYS A 52 -8.31 -7.04 -1.21
C CYS A 52 -9.32 -7.57 -2.24
N VAL A 53 -10.16 -6.68 -2.75
CA VAL A 53 -11.04 -6.94 -3.89
C VAL A 53 -10.88 -5.86 -4.95
N ARG A 54 -10.84 -6.25 -6.22
CA ARG A 54 -10.77 -5.34 -7.36
C ARG A 54 -11.62 -5.84 -8.52
N TRP A 55 -12.47 -4.96 -9.02
CA TRP A 55 -13.13 -5.17 -10.31
C TRP A 55 -12.12 -5.03 -11.44
N SER A 56 -12.26 -5.83 -12.49
CA SER A 56 -11.61 -5.57 -13.77
C SER A 56 -12.11 -4.24 -14.34
N HIS A 57 -11.33 -3.65 -15.25
CA HIS A 57 -11.61 -2.32 -15.79
C HIS A 57 -12.99 -2.22 -16.46
N ASP A 58 -13.43 -3.29 -17.13
CA ASP A 58 -14.75 -3.43 -17.75
C ASP A 58 -15.87 -3.81 -16.76
N GLY A 59 -15.52 -4.17 -15.51
CA GLY A 59 -16.43 -4.66 -14.49
C GLY A 59 -16.94 -6.08 -14.71
N ALA A 60 -16.39 -6.84 -15.66
CA ALA A 60 -16.81 -8.21 -15.95
C ALA A 60 -16.36 -9.21 -14.87
N LEU A 61 -15.17 -9.00 -14.31
CA LEU A 61 -14.51 -9.87 -13.35
C LEU A 61 -14.30 -9.18 -12.01
N LEU A 62 -14.41 -9.94 -10.93
CA LEU A 62 -14.04 -9.52 -9.58
C LEU A 62 -12.91 -10.41 -9.06
N ALA A 63 -11.74 -9.84 -8.84
CA ALA A 63 -10.63 -10.53 -8.20
C ALA A 63 -10.66 -10.33 -6.68
N CYS A 64 -10.44 -11.40 -5.93
CA CYS A 64 -10.34 -11.39 -4.47
C CYS A 64 -9.02 -12.03 -4.05
N ALA A 65 -8.22 -11.33 -3.25
CA ALA A 65 -6.99 -11.82 -2.63
C ALA A 65 -7.23 -12.21 -1.17
N SER A 66 -6.79 -13.40 -0.78
CA SER A 66 -7.18 -14.03 0.48
C SER A 66 -5.98 -14.53 1.30
N ASP A 67 -6.20 -14.70 2.60
CA ASP A 67 -5.24 -15.27 3.56
C ASP A 67 -4.94 -16.75 3.30
N ASP A 68 -5.84 -17.46 2.59
CA ASP A 68 -5.63 -18.84 2.14
C ASP A 68 -4.60 -18.97 1.00
N LYS A 69 -3.88 -17.89 0.69
CA LYS A 69 -2.78 -17.82 -0.30
C LYS A 69 -3.27 -17.88 -1.75
N VAL A 70 -4.58 -17.75 -1.96
CA VAL A 70 -5.22 -17.89 -3.25
C VAL A 70 -5.80 -16.56 -3.73
N ILE A 71 -5.81 -16.39 -5.05
CA ILE A 71 -6.66 -15.38 -5.69
C ILE A 71 -7.84 -16.07 -6.36
N THR A 72 -9.05 -15.69 -6.01
CA THR A 72 -10.27 -16.18 -6.65
C THR A 72 -10.84 -15.12 -7.57
N ILE A 73 -11.27 -15.52 -8.76
CA ILE A 73 -11.87 -14.64 -9.77
C ILE A 73 -13.33 -15.02 -9.93
N TYR A 74 -14.22 -14.04 -9.80
CA TYR A 74 -15.66 -14.21 -9.94
C TYR A 74 -16.20 -13.48 -11.16
N GLU A 75 -17.19 -14.09 -11.80
CA GLU A 75 -17.97 -13.53 -12.91
C GLU A 75 -19.40 -13.30 -12.49
N TYR A 76 -20.02 -12.23 -13.01
CA TYR A 76 -21.44 -12.00 -12.83
C TYR A 76 -22.26 -13.06 -13.58
N GLY A 77 -22.99 -13.89 -12.83
CA GLY A 77 -23.80 -14.99 -13.33
C GLY A 77 -25.28 -14.66 -13.52
N GLY A 78 -25.67 -13.38 -13.47
CA GLY A 78 -27.06 -12.94 -13.65
C GLY A 78 -27.83 -12.71 -12.36
N ARG A 79 -29.06 -12.21 -12.52
CA ARG A 79 -30.00 -11.94 -11.41
C ARG A 79 -30.74 -13.23 -11.05
N VAL A 80 -30.90 -13.48 -9.76
CA VAL A 80 -31.65 -14.61 -9.22
C VAL A 80 -33.13 -14.24 -9.18
N HIS A 81 -33.96 -14.98 -9.93
CA HIS A 81 -35.41 -14.73 -10.02
C HIS A 81 -36.24 -15.69 -9.15
N SER A 82 -35.63 -16.73 -8.58
CA SER A 82 -36.28 -17.68 -7.68
C SER A 82 -35.43 -17.87 -6.42
N ALA A 83 -35.90 -17.30 -5.31
CA ALA A 83 -35.27 -17.42 -4.01
C ALA A 83 -35.53 -18.82 -3.44
N GLY A 84 -34.76 -19.81 -3.85
CA GLY A 84 -34.60 -21.01 -3.05
C GLY A 84 -33.87 -20.61 -1.76
N SER A 85 -34.58 -20.55 -0.64
CA SER A 85 -33.98 -20.34 0.67
C SER A 85 -33.21 -21.59 1.05
N ILE A 86 -31.97 -21.69 0.58
CA ILE A 86 -31.02 -22.69 1.06
C ILE A 86 -29.95 -21.93 1.85
N GLY A 87 -30.06 -22.05 3.17
CA GLY A 87 -28.95 -21.91 4.10
C GLY A 87 -28.46 -20.49 4.36
N SER A 88 -29.21 -19.73 5.16
CA SER A 88 -28.75 -18.82 6.23
C SER A 88 -29.87 -17.85 6.56
N LYS A 89 -30.13 -17.61 7.85
CA LYS A 89 -31.18 -16.70 8.31
C LYS A 89 -31.06 -15.31 7.64
N GLY A 90 -31.98 -14.99 6.73
CA GLY A 90 -32.45 -13.62 6.48
C GLY A 90 -31.86 -12.80 5.32
N VAL A 91 -30.80 -13.22 4.62
CA VAL A 91 -30.28 -12.44 3.46
C VAL A 91 -30.26 -13.29 2.19
N VAL A 92 -31.12 -12.94 1.24
CA VAL A 92 -31.21 -13.60 -0.07
C VAL A 92 -30.29 -12.87 -1.06
N ASN A 93 -29.42 -13.63 -1.74
CA ASN A 93 -28.62 -13.10 -2.85
C ASN A 93 -29.53 -12.79 -4.05
N VAL A 94 -29.51 -11.56 -4.50
CA VAL A 94 -30.28 -11.06 -5.66
C VAL A 94 -29.49 -11.25 -6.95
N GLU A 95 -28.16 -11.22 -6.85
CA GLU A 95 -27.23 -11.47 -7.92
C GLU A 95 -26.42 -12.73 -7.64
N LYS A 96 -26.14 -13.50 -8.68
CA LYS A 96 -25.25 -14.65 -8.63
C LYS A 96 -23.86 -14.24 -9.11
N TYR A 97 -22.84 -14.60 -8.36
CA TYR A 97 -21.44 -14.52 -8.78
C TYR A 97 -20.88 -15.94 -8.84
N ARG A 98 -20.39 -16.34 -10.01
CA ARG A 98 -19.82 -17.66 -10.22
C ARG A 98 -18.30 -17.57 -10.11
N LEU A 99 -17.70 -18.48 -9.33
CA LEU A 99 -16.25 -18.67 -9.34
C LEU A 99 -15.82 -19.11 -10.75
N SER A 100 -15.03 -18.27 -11.41
CA SER A 100 -14.49 -18.49 -12.75
C SER A 100 -13.13 -19.18 -12.65
N HIS A 101 -12.20 -18.61 -11.88
CA HIS A 101 -10.85 -19.13 -11.71
C HIS A 101 -10.37 -19.07 -10.27
N THR A 102 -9.45 -19.98 -9.93
CA THR A 102 -8.74 -20.01 -8.65
C THR A 102 -7.24 -20.12 -8.92
N LEU A 103 -6.49 -19.08 -8.56
CA LEU A 103 -5.09 -18.91 -8.90
C LEU A 103 -4.21 -19.32 -7.72
N HIS A 104 -3.43 -20.40 -7.90
CA HIS A 104 -2.56 -20.99 -6.89
C HIS A 104 -1.10 -20.81 -7.29
N THR A 105 -0.38 -19.90 -6.64
CA THR A 105 1.07 -19.73 -6.86
C THR A 105 1.77 -19.18 -5.62
N HIS A 106 1.12 -18.28 -4.88
CA HIS A 106 1.70 -17.74 -3.67
C HIS A 106 1.79 -18.80 -2.56
N SER A 107 2.84 -18.67 -1.75
CA SER A 107 3.13 -19.58 -0.62
C SER A 107 2.68 -19.03 0.74
N MET A 108 2.30 -17.74 0.79
CA MET A 108 1.78 -17.03 1.96
C MET A 108 0.59 -16.13 1.57
N GLU A 109 0.03 -15.39 2.53
CA GLU A 109 -1.19 -14.60 2.33
C GLU A 109 -1.06 -13.62 1.15
N VAL A 110 -2.12 -13.48 0.35
CA VAL A 110 -2.15 -12.50 -0.74
C VAL A 110 -2.75 -11.21 -0.20
N LEU A 111 -1.95 -10.13 -0.23
CA LEU A 111 -2.30 -8.85 0.40
C LEU A 111 -2.93 -7.84 -0.56
N SER A 112 -2.65 -7.98 -1.85
CA SER A 112 -3.10 -7.04 -2.88
C SER A 112 -3.26 -7.76 -4.20
N VAL A 113 -4.28 -7.36 -4.95
CA VAL A 113 -4.50 -7.74 -6.35
C VAL A 113 -4.92 -6.48 -7.11
N GLU A 114 -4.46 -6.30 -8.34
CA GLU A 114 -4.82 -5.14 -9.16
C GLU A 114 -4.81 -5.50 -10.65
N TRP A 115 -5.83 -5.06 -11.39
CA TRP A 115 -5.93 -5.25 -12.83
C TRP A 115 -5.20 -4.14 -13.58
N SER A 116 -4.53 -4.47 -14.69
CA SER A 116 -3.96 -3.45 -15.56
C SER A 116 -5.07 -2.65 -16.24
N CYS A 117 -4.83 -1.35 -16.50
CA CYS A 117 -5.83 -0.47 -17.10
C CYS A 117 -6.25 -0.90 -18.51
N ASP A 118 -5.37 -1.59 -19.22
CA ASP A 118 -5.61 -2.15 -20.56
C ASP A 118 -6.26 -3.56 -20.53
N GLY A 119 -6.50 -4.13 -19.34
CA GLY A 119 -7.10 -5.45 -19.18
C GLY A 119 -6.24 -6.62 -19.66
N ARG A 120 -4.94 -6.42 -19.95
CA ARG A 120 -4.04 -7.51 -20.38
C ARG A 120 -3.53 -8.35 -19.21
N TYR A 121 -3.36 -7.74 -18.05
CA TYR A 121 -2.69 -8.37 -16.91
C TYR A 121 -3.48 -8.22 -15.62
N LEU A 122 -3.29 -9.20 -14.74
CA LEU A 122 -3.65 -9.14 -13.34
C LEU A 122 -2.36 -9.31 -12.54
N ALA A 123 -2.09 -8.44 -11.57
CA ALA A 123 -0.96 -8.60 -10.66
C ALA A 123 -1.47 -8.99 -9.27
N SER A 124 -0.76 -9.89 -8.60
CA SER A 124 -0.99 -10.27 -7.20
C SER A 124 0.29 -10.17 -6.39
N ALA A 125 0.20 -9.69 -5.15
CA ALA A 125 1.31 -9.47 -4.24
C ALA A 125 1.06 -10.18 -2.91
N SER A 126 2.11 -10.77 -2.35
CA SER A 126 2.00 -11.63 -1.18
C SER A 126 3.04 -11.33 -0.10
N MET A 127 2.72 -11.82 1.11
CA MET A 127 3.65 -11.95 2.22
C MET A 127 4.86 -12.83 1.91
N ASP A 128 4.83 -13.64 0.85
CA ASP A 128 5.96 -14.47 0.40
C ASP A 128 7.07 -13.70 -0.35
N ASN A 129 6.99 -12.37 -0.35
CA ASN A 129 7.90 -11.43 -1.00
C ASN A 129 7.82 -11.41 -2.54
N THR A 130 6.91 -12.18 -3.14
CA THR A 130 6.77 -12.25 -4.60
C THR A 130 5.60 -11.43 -5.11
N VAL A 131 5.71 -11.01 -6.37
CA VAL A 131 4.59 -10.54 -7.18
C VAL A 131 4.40 -11.48 -8.36
N VAL A 132 3.18 -11.93 -8.59
CA VAL A 132 2.84 -12.78 -9.74
C VAL A 132 2.01 -11.97 -10.71
N VAL A 133 2.39 -12.02 -12.00
CA VAL A 133 1.62 -11.42 -13.09
C VAL A 133 0.98 -12.51 -13.90
N TRP A 134 -0.32 -12.39 -14.08
CA TRP A 134 -1.20 -13.31 -14.78
C TRP A 134 -1.68 -12.70 -16.09
N ASN A 135 -1.94 -13.54 -17.07
CA ASN A 135 -2.57 -13.15 -18.32
C ASN A 135 -4.08 -13.04 -18.08
N ALA A 136 -4.61 -11.83 -18.04
CA ALA A 136 -6.03 -11.61 -17.72
C ALA A 136 -6.98 -12.18 -18.78
N LYS A 137 -6.52 -12.32 -20.04
CA LYS A 137 -7.31 -12.88 -21.15
C LYS A 137 -7.27 -14.41 -21.20
N LYS A 138 -6.31 -15.04 -20.52
CA LYS A 138 -6.07 -16.50 -20.53
C LYS A 138 -5.89 -17.06 -19.13
N LEU A 139 -6.64 -16.56 -18.15
CA LEU A 139 -6.55 -17.08 -16.78
C LEU A 139 -6.78 -18.60 -16.76
N PRO A 140 -6.02 -19.38 -15.97
CA PRO A 140 -5.02 -18.98 -14.96
C PRO A 140 -3.56 -18.91 -15.48
N GLU A 141 -3.32 -18.64 -16.76
CA GLU A 141 -1.97 -18.55 -17.34
C GLU A 141 -1.12 -17.49 -16.62
N ARG A 142 0.07 -17.90 -16.19
CA ARG A 142 1.06 -17.03 -15.53
C ARG A 142 2.05 -16.48 -16.55
N VAL A 143 2.21 -15.17 -16.55
CA VAL A 143 3.21 -14.47 -17.39
C VAL A 143 4.58 -14.52 -16.73
N VAL A 144 4.66 -14.14 -15.45
CA VAL A 144 5.93 -14.05 -14.72
C VAL A 144 5.71 -14.12 -13.20
N VAL A 145 6.72 -14.63 -12.49
CA VAL A 145 6.91 -14.42 -11.05
C VAL A 145 8.08 -13.46 -10.85
N LEU A 146 7.83 -12.37 -10.13
CA LEU A 146 8.81 -11.35 -9.76
C LEU A 146 9.31 -11.68 -8.34
N ASP A 147 10.27 -12.60 -8.28
CA ASP A 147 10.91 -13.07 -7.06
C ASP A 147 12.37 -12.59 -6.96
N ASN A 148 13.08 -12.99 -5.89
CA ASN A 148 14.47 -12.61 -5.66
C ASN A 148 15.43 -12.97 -6.80
N THR A 149 15.15 -14.02 -7.58
CA THR A 149 16.00 -14.41 -8.71
C THR A 149 16.01 -13.36 -9.83
N ARG A 150 14.98 -12.51 -9.89
CA ARG A 150 14.83 -11.40 -10.84
C ARG A 150 15.06 -10.03 -10.21
N GLY A 151 15.73 -9.98 -9.05
CA GLY A 151 15.83 -8.76 -8.28
C GLY A 151 14.50 -8.33 -7.68
N GLY A 152 13.69 -9.29 -7.22
CA GLY A 152 12.46 -9.06 -6.46
C GLY A 152 12.68 -8.45 -5.08
N HIS A 153 11.59 -8.38 -4.33
CA HIS A 153 11.60 -7.81 -3.00
C HIS A 153 12.15 -8.79 -1.95
N ASN A 154 12.89 -8.26 -0.98
CA ASN A 154 13.44 -9.05 0.14
C ASN A 154 12.50 -9.09 1.36
N GLY A 155 11.24 -8.71 1.18
CA GLY A 155 10.25 -8.66 2.23
C GLY A 155 8.83 -8.58 1.67
N PRO A 156 7.81 -8.72 2.53
CA PRO A 156 6.42 -8.79 2.12
C PRO A 156 5.99 -7.68 1.18
N VAL A 157 5.39 -8.03 0.05
CA VAL A 157 4.90 -7.04 -0.91
C VAL A 157 3.48 -6.64 -0.55
N LYS A 158 3.30 -5.37 -0.18
CA LYS A 158 2.06 -4.84 0.43
C LYS A 158 1.23 -3.99 -0.52
N GLY A 159 1.79 -3.63 -1.67
CA GLY A 159 1.21 -2.66 -2.59
C GLY A 159 1.51 -2.96 -4.05
N LEU A 160 0.49 -2.76 -4.89
CA LEU A 160 0.55 -2.82 -6.35
C LEU A 160 -0.11 -1.58 -6.94
N SER A 161 0.45 -1.04 -8.01
CA SER A 161 -0.25 -0.08 -8.87
C SER A 161 0.25 -0.14 -10.30
N TRP A 162 -0.68 -0.19 -11.24
CA TRP A 162 -0.39 -0.21 -12.66
C TRP A 162 -0.23 1.22 -13.20
N ASP A 163 0.81 1.42 -14.00
CA ASP A 163 0.95 2.65 -14.78
C ASP A 163 -0.25 2.78 -15.74
N PRO A 164 -1.00 3.90 -15.74
CA PRO A 164 -2.10 4.11 -16.67
C PRO A 164 -1.64 4.18 -18.12
N ILE A 165 -0.36 4.48 -18.36
CA ILE A 165 0.23 4.43 -19.69
C ILE A 165 0.58 2.99 -20.08
N GLY A 166 0.72 2.09 -19.11
CA GLY A 166 0.95 0.65 -19.27
C GLY A 166 2.42 0.23 -19.43
N LYS A 167 3.38 1.14 -19.18
CA LYS A 167 4.82 0.85 -19.30
C LYS A 167 5.38 0.15 -18.06
N TYR A 168 4.81 0.43 -16.89
CA TYR A 168 5.33 -0.05 -15.62
C TYR A 168 4.27 -0.70 -14.72
N LEU A 169 4.70 -1.68 -13.94
CA LEU A 169 4.04 -2.10 -12.71
C LEU A 169 4.87 -1.57 -11.53
N ALA A 170 4.23 -0.83 -10.61
CA ALA A 170 4.85 -0.39 -9.37
C ALA A 170 4.51 -1.35 -8.23
N THR A 171 5.51 -1.76 -7.46
CA THR A 171 5.36 -2.66 -6.32
C THR A 171 6.01 -2.04 -5.07
N GLN A 172 5.33 -2.04 -3.93
CA GLN A 172 5.88 -1.54 -2.67
C GLN A 172 5.95 -2.66 -1.63
N SER A 173 7.08 -2.75 -0.92
CA SER A 173 7.35 -3.81 0.04
C SER A 173 7.72 -3.28 1.42
N ALA A 174 7.55 -4.16 2.42
CA ALA A 174 8.12 -3.99 3.75
C ALA A 174 9.65 -3.90 3.73
N ASP A 175 10.34 -4.34 2.68
CA ASP A 175 11.81 -4.18 2.55
C ASP A 175 12.29 -2.71 2.40
N LYS A 176 11.36 -1.74 2.52
CA LYS A 176 11.59 -0.29 2.38
C LYS A 176 12.01 0.11 0.96
N SER A 177 11.57 -0.66 -0.03
CA SER A 177 11.72 -0.30 -1.43
C SER A 177 10.38 -0.23 -2.15
N LEU A 178 10.32 0.67 -3.12
CA LEU A 178 9.38 0.65 -4.21
C LEU A 178 10.14 0.26 -5.47
N ARG A 179 9.65 -0.74 -6.20
CA ARG A 179 10.26 -1.22 -7.44
C ARG A 179 9.34 -0.97 -8.61
N LEU A 180 9.94 -0.63 -9.75
CA LEU A 180 9.26 -0.41 -11.01
C LEU A 180 9.71 -1.50 -11.99
N TRP A 181 8.73 -2.21 -12.51
CA TRP A 181 8.92 -3.34 -13.41
C TRP A 181 8.42 -2.97 -14.78
N THR A 182 9.24 -3.13 -15.82
CA THR A 182 8.77 -2.84 -17.17
C THR A 182 7.87 -3.97 -17.66
N THR A 183 6.81 -3.62 -18.39
CA THR A 183 5.81 -4.58 -18.86
C THR A 183 6.23 -5.32 -20.14
N ASP A 184 7.29 -4.87 -20.81
CA ASP A 184 7.83 -5.44 -22.05
C ASP A 184 8.71 -6.68 -21.79
N ASN A 185 9.44 -6.70 -20.67
CA ASN A 185 10.40 -7.76 -20.38
C ASN A 185 10.37 -8.24 -18.92
N TRP A 186 9.61 -7.56 -18.06
CA TRP A 186 9.44 -7.87 -16.64
C TRP A 186 10.75 -7.84 -15.85
N GLN A 187 11.63 -6.90 -16.18
CA GLN A 187 12.84 -6.58 -15.40
C GLN A 187 12.58 -5.40 -14.47
N CYS A 188 13.30 -5.37 -13.36
CA CYS A 188 13.30 -4.23 -12.45
C CYS A 188 14.13 -3.10 -13.08
N ASP A 189 13.45 -2.03 -13.51
CA ASP A 189 14.06 -0.86 -14.13
C ASP A 189 14.59 0.11 -13.09
N THR A 190 13.79 0.36 -12.04
CA THR A 190 14.13 1.36 -11.02
C THR A 190 13.76 0.85 -9.62
N VAL A 191 14.63 1.16 -8.65
CA VAL A 191 14.43 0.87 -7.22
C VAL A 191 14.51 2.17 -6.43
N ILE A 192 13.47 2.48 -5.67
CA ILE A 192 13.33 3.72 -4.88
C ILE A 192 13.27 3.36 -3.40
N THR A 193 14.24 3.85 -2.62
CA THR A 193 14.40 3.50 -1.19
C THR A 193 14.47 4.72 -0.27
N LYS A 194 14.99 5.86 -0.76
CA LYS A 194 15.25 7.07 0.04
C LYS A 194 14.02 7.51 0.88
N PRO A 195 12.80 7.63 0.32
CA PRO A 195 11.60 8.01 1.07
C PRO A 195 11.19 7.04 2.19
N PHE A 196 11.56 5.77 2.08
CA PHE A 196 11.06 4.70 2.96
C PHE A 196 12.10 4.24 3.99
N SER A 197 13.32 4.78 3.94
CA SER A 197 14.45 4.41 4.81
C SER A 197 14.10 4.47 6.31
N GLN A 198 13.36 5.49 6.72
CA GLN A 198 12.91 5.71 8.11
C GLN A 198 11.52 5.13 8.41
N SER A 199 10.88 4.44 7.45
CA SER A 199 9.53 3.90 7.65
C SER A 199 9.50 2.83 8.76
N SER A 200 8.44 2.86 9.56
CA SER A 200 8.26 1.94 10.70
C SER A 200 7.74 0.55 10.31
N GLN A 201 7.44 0.31 9.02
CA GLN A 201 6.87 -0.93 8.45
C GLN A 201 5.61 -1.48 9.14
N THR A 202 4.94 -0.67 9.99
CA THR A 202 3.83 -1.12 10.84
C THR A 202 2.49 -1.27 10.13
N THR A 203 2.37 -0.83 8.88
CA THR A 203 1.14 -0.94 8.09
C THR A 203 1.02 -2.34 7.49
N MET A 204 -0.20 -2.89 7.51
CA MET A 204 -0.49 -4.15 6.80
C MET A 204 -0.56 -3.95 5.29
N PHE A 205 -1.07 -2.79 4.87
CA PHE A 205 -1.31 -2.45 3.48
C PHE A 205 -0.56 -1.21 3.06
N SER A 206 -0.21 -1.18 1.79
CA SER A 206 0.45 -0.06 1.12
C SER A 206 -0.28 0.23 -0.20
N ARG A 207 -1.45 0.86 -0.14
CA ARG A 207 -2.17 1.20 -1.38
C ARG A 207 -1.54 2.45 -2.00
N LEU A 208 -0.60 2.24 -2.91
CA LEU A 208 -0.05 3.26 -3.80
C LEU A 208 -0.91 3.41 -5.05
N ASP A 209 -0.80 4.56 -5.72
CA ASP A 209 -1.55 4.79 -6.95
C ASP A 209 -0.82 5.76 -7.90
N TRP A 210 -1.02 5.56 -9.20
CA TRP A 210 -0.56 6.49 -10.22
C TRP A 210 -1.55 7.64 -10.40
N SER A 211 -1.06 8.83 -10.72
CA SER A 211 -1.91 9.87 -11.31
C SER A 211 -2.46 9.36 -12.65
N PRO A 212 -3.69 9.70 -13.05
CA PRO A 212 -4.33 9.12 -14.24
C PRO A 212 -3.60 9.46 -15.54
N ASP A 213 -2.83 10.54 -15.57
CA ASP A 213 -1.96 10.95 -16.66
C ASP A 213 -0.54 10.35 -16.57
N GLY A 214 -0.28 9.50 -15.58
CA GLY A 214 1.00 8.83 -15.38
C GLY A 214 2.18 9.74 -15.05
N GLN A 215 1.96 11.02 -14.73
CA GLN A 215 3.07 11.95 -14.43
C GLN A 215 3.69 11.71 -13.05
N PHE A 216 2.88 11.26 -12.08
CA PHE A 216 3.33 11.02 -10.71
C PHE A 216 2.87 9.67 -10.20
N LEU A 217 3.73 8.99 -9.47
CA LEU A 217 3.39 7.83 -8.65
C LEU A 217 3.33 8.27 -7.19
N LEU A 218 2.22 7.97 -6.52
CA LEU A 218 1.96 8.39 -5.15
C LEU A 218 2.10 7.20 -4.22
N ALA A 219 3.07 7.26 -3.32
CA ALA A 219 3.44 6.13 -2.49
C ALA A 219 3.15 6.39 -0.99
N PRO A 220 2.42 5.50 -0.30
CA PRO A 220 2.16 5.62 1.12
C PRO A 220 3.41 5.23 1.92
N CYS A 221 3.32 5.33 3.26
CA CYS A 221 4.34 4.88 4.21
C CYS A 221 5.73 5.55 4.07
N ALA A 222 5.83 6.68 3.38
CA ALA A 222 7.04 7.48 3.33
C ALA A 222 7.24 8.27 4.62
N MET A 223 8.48 8.70 4.84
CA MET A 223 8.86 9.47 6.02
C MET A 223 9.77 10.62 5.60
N ASN A 224 9.52 11.78 6.19
CA ASN A 224 10.35 12.98 6.05
C ASN A 224 10.46 13.66 7.40
N ASN A 225 11.68 14.01 7.82
CA ASN A 225 11.96 14.61 9.13
C ASN A 225 11.29 13.86 10.31
N GLN A 226 11.34 12.52 10.30
CA GLN A 226 10.68 11.66 11.30
C GLN A 226 9.13 11.72 11.31
N GLY A 227 8.52 12.49 10.42
CA GLY A 227 7.07 12.55 10.23
C GLY A 227 6.60 11.65 9.08
N PRO A 228 5.38 11.07 9.18
CA PRO A 228 4.81 10.27 8.10
C PRO A 228 4.32 11.18 6.97
N THR A 229 4.64 10.80 5.73
CA THR A 229 4.24 11.55 4.53
C THR A 229 3.72 10.61 3.46
N ALA A 230 3.01 11.16 2.47
CA ALA A 230 2.73 10.47 1.22
C ALA A 230 3.71 10.99 0.18
N GLN A 231 4.57 10.11 -0.35
CA GLN A 231 5.60 10.50 -1.30
C GLN A 231 4.98 10.77 -2.67
N ILE A 232 5.40 11.86 -3.32
CA ILE A 232 5.18 12.10 -4.74
C ILE A 232 6.46 11.69 -5.47
N ILE A 233 6.34 10.79 -6.44
CA ILE A 233 7.44 10.31 -7.26
C ILE A 233 7.22 10.77 -8.69
N MET A 234 8.12 11.59 -9.22
CA MET A 234 8.00 12.18 -10.55
C MET A 234 8.44 11.17 -11.61
N ARG A 235 7.61 10.85 -12.61
CA ARG A 235 7.97 9.83 -13.62
C ARG A 235 9.20 10.18 -14.47
N LYS A 236 9.45 11.46 -14.73
CA LYS A 236 10.46 11.92 -15.71
C LYS A 236 11.87 11.40 -15.37
N ASP A 237 12.19 11.38 -14.09
CA ASP A 237 13.52 11.11 -13.52
C ASP A 237 13.43 10.28 -12.22
N TRP A 238 12.23 9.81 -11.87
CA TRP A 238 11.94 9.15 -10.60
C TRP A 238 12.30 10.00 -9.38
N ASP A 239 12.25 11.33 -9.54
CA ASP A 239 12.54 12.26 -8.46
C ASP A 239 11.57 12.07 -7.28
N THR A 240 12.12 12.22 -6.07
CA THR A 240 11.42 12.02 -4.80
C THR A 240 11.57 13.22 -3.87
N GLU A 241 11.75 14.44 -4.39
CA GLU A 241 11.90 15.64 -3.57
C GLU A 241 10.58 16.13 -2.95
N LEU A 242 9.44 15.77 -3.55
CA LEU A 242 8.13 16.26 -3.13
C LEU A 242 7.35 15.21 -2.33
N ASP A 243 6.73 15.64 -1.24
CA ASP A 243 5.82 14.81 -0.46
C ASP A 243 4.63 15.62 0.06
N ILE A 244 3.59 14.89 0.45
CA ILE A 244 2.37 15.44 1.03
C ILE A 244 2.42 15.18 2.53
N VAL A 245 2.43 16.28 3.28
CA VAL A 245 2.56 16.28 4.75
C VAL A 245 1.23 16.70 5.38
N GLY A 246 0.90 16.09 6.53
CA GLY A 246 -0.25 16.53 7.35
C GLY A 246 -0.85 15.45 8.24
N HIS A 247 -0.66 14.18 7.88
CA HIS A 247 -1.11 13.06 8.71
C HIS A 247 -0.22 12.85 9.93
N ARG A 248 -0.79 12.38 11.04
CA ARG A 248 -0.08 12.18 12.32
C ARG A 248 0.50 10.78 12.48
N ARG A 249 0.08 9.85 11.63
CA ARG A 249 0.54 8.46 11.59
C ARG A 249 0.74 8.03 10.14
N ALA A 250 1.34 6.86 9.95
CA ALA A 250 1.65 6.31 8.63
C ALA A 250 0.42 6.34 7.70
N VAL A 251 0.64 6.89 6.51
CA VAL A 251 -0.30 6.82 5.39
C VAL A 251 -0.40 5.35 4.96
N THR A 252 -1.62 4.84 4.82
CA THR A 252 -1.91 3.42 4.50
C THR A 252 -2.45 3.25 3.09
N ALA A 253 -3.22 4.22 2.63
CA ALA A 253 -3.85 4.16 1.32
C ALA A 253 -3.87 5.51 0.64
N ILE A 254 -3.59 5.50 -0.66
CA ILE A 254 -3.66 6.63 -1.57
C ILE A 254 -4.43 6.15 -2.79
N ARG A 255 -5.39 6.94 -3.27
CA ARG A 255 -6.08 6.69 -4.54
C ARG A 255 -6.31 7.97 -5.31
N ALA A 256 -5.90 7.96 -6.57
CA ALA A 256 -6.13 9.07 -7.49
C ALA A 256 -7.48 8.91 -8.19
N CYS A 257 -8.12 10.03 -8.52
CA CYS A 257 -9.28 10.02 -9.40
C CYS A 257 -8.93 9.40 -10.75
N SER A 258 -9.86 8.63 -11.32
CA SER A 258 -9.67 7.89 -12.58
C SER A 258 -9.27 8.72 -13.80
N ARG A 259 -9.51 10.04 -13.77
CA ARG A 259 -9.20 11.01 -14.84
C ARG A 259 -8.85 12.35 -14.22
N LEU A 260 -8.09 13.15 -14.98
CA LEU A 260 -7.82 14.54 -14.63
C LEU A 260 -9.12 15.35 -14.50
N LEU A 261 -9.05 16.41 -13.71
CA LEU A 261 -10.12 17.39 -13.52
C LEU A 261 -9.69 18.73 -14.10
N SER A 262 -10.63 19.41 -14.75
CA SER A 262 -10.51 20.82 -15.11
C SER A 262 -10.91 21.65 -13.90
N TYR A 263 -9.95 22.36 -13.31
CA TYR A 263 -10.12 23.11 -12.08
C TYR A 263 -9.78 24.58 -12.31
N VAL A 264 -10.61 25.49 -11.77
CA VAL A 264 -10.34 26.93 -11.79
C VAL A 264 -9.65 27.28 -10.48
N ASP A 265 -8.40 27.75 -10.56
CA ASP A 265 -7.65 28.14 -9.38
C ASP A 265 -8.14 29.47 -8.77
N TYR A 266 -7.58 29.85 -7.63
CA TYR A 266 -7.93 31.11 -6.95
C TYR A 266 -7.61 32.37 -7.78
N ALA A 267 -6.76 32.27 -8.81
CA ALA A 267 -6.46 33.35 -9.73
C ALA A 267 -7.42 33.36 -10.95
N GLY A 268 -8.43 32.48 -10.99
CA GLY A 268 -9.37 32.36 -12.09
C GLY A 268 -8.82 31.62 -13.31
N LYS A 269 -7.65 30.98 -13.19
CA LYS A 269 -7.03 30.24 -14.29
C LYS A 269 -7.49 28.79 -14.28
N THR A 270 -7.99 28.33 -15.42
CA THR A 270 -8.29 26.91 -15.63
C THR A 270 -7.01 26.10 -15.81
N ILE A 271 -6.83 25.11 -14.95
CA ILE A 271 -5.71 24.17 -14.96
C ILE A 271 -6.22 22.72 -14.91
N GLN A 272 -5.39 21.79 -15.39
CA GLN A 272 -5.64 20.36 -15.22
C GLN A 272 -4.99 19.89 -13.93
N VAL A 273 -5.75 19.17 -13.11
CA VAL A 273 -5.30 18.67 -11.81
C VAL A 273 -5.64 17.20 -11.61
N THR A 274 -4.80 16.52 -10.84
CA THR A 274 -5.10 15.19 -10.30
C THR A 274 -5.68 15.35 -8.91
N CYS A 275 -6.91 14.86 -8.69
CA CYS A 275 -7.46 14.74 -7.35
C CYS A 275 -7.02 13.44 -6.70
N VAL A 276 -6.54 13.52 -5.46
CA VAL A 276 -5.97 12.41 -4.71
C VAL A 276 -6.60 12.35 -3.32
N ALA A 277 -7.11 11.19 -2.94
CA ALA A 277 -7.50 10.90 -1.57
C ALA A 277 -6.38 10.14 -0.85
N ILE A 278 -6.13 10.52 0.41
CA ILE A 278 -5.08 9.97 1.26
C ILE A 278 -5.71 9.57 2.59
N GLY A 279 -5.58 8.29 2.93
CA GLY A 279 -6.02 7.70 4.18
C GLY A 279 -4.84 7.26 5.06
N SER A 280 -5.00 7.39 6.37
CA SER A 280 -3.93 7.10 7.32
C SER A 280 -4.39 6.29 8.53
N ARG A 281 -3.40 5.72 9.25
CA ARG A 281 -3.58 5.11 10.56
C ARG A 281 -4.07 6.07 11.65
N ASP A 282 -3.98 7.37 11.41
CA ASP A 282 -4.53 8.40 12.30
C ASP A 282 -6.05 8.54 12.22
N LYS A 283 -6.71 7.64 11.47
CA LYS A 283 -8.17 7.58 11.29
C LYS A 283 -8.72 8.78 10.52
N ALA A 284 -7.85 9.51 9.82
CA ALA A 284 -8.20 10.67 9.03
C ALA A 284 -8.13 10.39 7.53
N LEU A 285 -8.87 11.21 6.79
CA LEU A 285 -8.86 11.31 5.33
C LEU A 285 -8.44 12.73 4.95
N SER A 286 -7.56 12.88 3.97
CA SER A 286 -7.30 14.16 3.31
C SER A 286 -7.44 14.04 1.80
N VAL A 287 -7.88 15.13 1.15
CA VAL A 287 -8.07 15.19 -0.31
C VAL A 287 -7.29 16.37 -0.87
N TRP A 288 -6.52 16.13 -1.92
CA TRP A 288 -5.55 17.07 -2.48
C TRP A 288 -5.74 17.21 -4.00
N LEU A 289 -5.35 18.37 -4.54
CA LEU A 289 -5.31 18.62 -5.99
C LEU A 289 -3.86 18.90 -6.41
N LEU A 290 -3.28 17.99 -7.19
CA LEU A 290 -1.89 18.08 -7.64
C LEU A 290 -1.81 18.61 -9.08
N PRO A 291 -0.72 19.28 -9.48
CA PRO A 291 0.50 19.54 -8.69
C PRO A 291 0.54 20.93 -8.02
N ARG A 292 -0.35 21.86 -8.35
CA ARG A 292 -0.20 23.29 -8.00
C ARG A 292 -0.97 23.75 -6.76
N VAL A 293 -1.84 22.92 -6.17
CA VAL A 293 -2.62 23.30 -4.99
C VAL A 293 -1.87 22.91 -3.73
N LYS A 294 -1.33 23.92 -3.03
CA LYS A 294 -0.46 23.75 -1.85
C LYS A 294 -1.18 23.34 -0.57
N ARG A 295 -2.52 23.34 -0.56
CA ARG A 295 -3.35 23.03 0.61
C ARG A 295 -4.34 21.92 0.26
N PRO A 296 -4.68 21.04 1.22
CA PRO A 296 -5.72 20.06 1.01
C PRO A 296 -7.06 20.77 0.79
N VAL A 297 -7.88 20.22 -0.10
CA VAL A 297 -9.27 20.66 -0.30
C VAL A 297 -10.12 20.23 0.89
N VAL A 298 -9.88 19.02 1.40
CA VAL A 298 -10.62 18.45 2.53
C VAL A 298 -9.65 17.78 3.50
N VAL A 299 -9.88 17.97 4.79
CA VAL A 299 -9.25 17.21 5.88
C VAL A 299 -10.33 16.80 6.86
N LEU A 300 -10.54 15.50 7.00
CA LEU A 300 -11.50 14.93 7.95
C LEU A 300 -10.73 14.13 9.00
N GLN A 301 -10.66 14.67 10.21
CA GLN A 301 -10.01 14.01 11.34
C GLN A 301 -11.01 13.14 12.09
N HIS A 302 -10.53 12.05 12.71
CA HIS A 302 -11.37 11.11 13.47
C HIS A 302 -12.59 10.60 12.67
N LEU A 303 -12.40 10.39 11.36
CA LEU A 303 -13.47 9.94 10.46
C LEU A 303 -13.95 8.52 10.81
N PHE A 304 -13.05 7.73 11.37
CA PHE A 304 -13.24 6.31 11.72
C PHE A 304 -12.83 6.00 13.15
N LYS A 305 -13.27 4.85 13.68
CA LYS A 305 -12.79 4.34 14.98
C LYS A 305 -11.43 3.66 14.83
N HIS A 306 -11.10 3.17 13.64
CA HIS A 306 -9.79 2.57 13.30
C HIS A 306 -9.15 3.18 12.04
N SER A 307 -7.96 2.67 11.69
CA SER A 307 -7.17 3.09 10.53
C SER A 307 -7.91 2.92 9.20
N VAL A 308 -7.72 3.86 8.28
CA VAL A 308 -8.18 3.73 6.89
C VAL A 308 -7.42 2.59 6.22
N THR A 309 -8.13 1.72 5.50
CA THR A 309 -7.55 0.51 4.89
C THR A 309 -7.50 0.57 3.36
N ASP A 310 -8.53 1.11 2.73
CA ASP A 310 -8.63 1.18 1.28
C ASP A 310 -9.63 2.25 0.85
N MET A 311 -9.58 2.61 -0.44
CA MET A 311 -10.42 3.63 -1.05
C MET A 311 -10.72 3.27 -2.50
N SER A 312 -11.83 3.78 -3.03
CA SER A 312 -12.15 3.67 -4.45
C SER A 312 -12.95 4.86 -4.94
N TRP A 313 -12.54 5.41 -6.07
CA TRP A 313 -13.26 6.47 -6.76
C TRP A 313 -14.28 5.90 -7.76
N ARG A 314 -15.40 6.59 -7.90
CA ARG A 314 -16.37 6.44 -8.99
C ARG A 314 -16.73 7.84 -9.50
N GLY A 315 -16.15 8.24 -10.63
CA GLY A 315 -16.24 9.64 -11.04
C GLY A 315 -15.63 10.54 -9.95
N THR A 316 -16.42 11.49 -9.45
CA THR A 316 -16.04 12.37 -8.33
C THR A 316 -16.50 11.86 -6.97
N ASP A 317 -17.18 10.71 -6.90
CA ASP A 317 -17.59 10.12 -5.63
C ASP A 317 -16.50 9.18 -5.09
N LEU A 318 -16.33 9.16 -3.77
CA LEU A 318 -15.30 8.41 -3.06
C LEU A 318 -15.92 7.52 -1.99
N ALA A 319 -15.61 6.22 -2.05
CA ALA A 319 -15.83 5.30 -0.94
C ALA A 319 -14.52 5.05 -0.19
N VAL A 320 -14.58 5.07 1.14
CA VAL A 320 -13.43 4.88 2.03
C VAL A 320 -13.76 3.82 3.06
N SER A 321 -12.89 2.81 3.21
CA SER A 321 -13.05 1.74 4.20
C SER A 321 -12.07 1.90 5.37
N SER A 322 -12.49 1.41 6.53
CA SER A 322 -11.67 1.35 7.73
C SER A 322 -11.61 -0.07 8.28
N GLN A 323 -10.56 -0.36 9.04
CA GLN A 323 -10.35 -1.65 9.69
C GLN A 323 -11.41 -1.96 10.77
N ASP A 324 -12.17 -0.97 11.24
CA ASP A 324 -13.34 -1.19 12.10
C ASP A 324 -14.57 -1.77 11.36
N GLY A 325 -14.43 -2.06 10.06
CA GLY A 325 -15.50 -2.60 9.22
C GLY A 325 -16.47 -1.55 8.68
N SER A 326 -16.31 -0.28 9.05
CA SER A 326 -17.18 0.80 8.56
C SER A 326 -16.68 1.38 7.23
N ILE A 327 -17.64 1.87 6.46
CA ILE A 327 -17.41 2.51 5.17
C ILE A 327 -18.07 3.89 5.20
N LYS A 328 -17.39 4.88 4.63
CA LYS A 328 -17.92 6.23 4.43
C LYS A 328 -17.93 6.53 2.93
N TYR A 329 -18.98 7.21 2.50
CA TYR A 329 -19.18 7.63 1.12
C TYR A 329 -19.20 9.15 1.07
N PHE A 330 -18.45 9.72 0.13
CA PHE A 330 -18.35 11.15 -0.10
C PHE A 330 -18.72 11.45 -1.54
N SER A 331 -19.56 12.47 -1.73
CA SER A 331 -19.84 13.02 -3.06
C SER A 331 -19.26 14.42 -3.16
N PHE A 332 -18.34 14.62 -4.10
CA PHE A 332 -17.72 15.90 -4.35
C PHE A 332 -18.42 16.59 -5.52
N ARG A 333 -18.83 17.83 -5.32
CA ARG A 333 -19.42 18.64 -6.38
C ARG A 333 -18.31 19.15 -7.28
N GLU A 334 -18.62 19.36 -8.56
CA GLU A 334 -17.64 19.87 -9.53
C GLU A 334 -17.07 21.22 -9.12
N LYS A 335 -17.86 22.08 -8.46
CA LYS A 335 -17.37 23.37 -7.95
C LYS A 335 -16.30 23.23 -6.86
N ASP A 336 -16.22 22.08 -6.18
CA ASP A 336 -15.30 21.88 -5.06
C ASP A 336 -13.95 21.33 -5.54
N ILE A 337 -13.94 20.42 -6.53
CA ILE A 337 -12.71 19.73 -7.00
C ILE A 337 -12.42 19.86 -8.50
N GLY A 338 -13.33 20.45 -9.27
CA GLY A 338 -13.25 20.59 -10.73
C GLY A 338 -14.16 19.63 -11.49
N THR A 339 -14.26 19.84 -12.79
CA THR A 339 -15.06 19.03 -13.73
C THR A 339 -14.19 17.95 -14.37
N MET A 340 -14.63 16.69 -14.33
CA MET A 340 -13.85 15.56 -14.84
C MET A 340 -13.68 15.61 -16.36
N LEU A 341 -12.45 15.42 -16.84
CA LEU A 341 -12.18 15.36 -18.27
C LEU A 341 -12.89 14.16 -18.92
N THR A 342 -13.35 14.32 -20.16
CA THR A 342 -13.87 13.21 -20.97
C THR A 342 -12.74 12.23 -21.30
N PRO A 343 -13.05 10.94 -21.61
CA PRO A 343 -12.02 9.96 -21.98
C PRO A 343 -11.20 10.43 -23.20
N GLN A 344 -11.84 11.11 -24.16
CA GLN A 344 -11.17 11.66 -25.35
C GLN A 344 -10.14 12.73 -24.99
N LYS A 345 -10.52 13.70 -24.13
CA LYS A 345 -9.59 14.74 -23.67
C LYS A 345 -8.44 14.15 -22.89
N MET A 346 -8.72 13.13 -22.08
CA MET A 346 -7.69 12.39 -21.35
C MET A 346 -6.70 11.68 -22.30
N GLY A 347 -7.23 11.02 -23.34
CA GLY A 347 -6.42 10.42 -24.40
C GLY A 347 -5.51 11.42 -25.10
N ASN A 348 -6.01 12.62 -25.41
CA ASN A 348 -5.21 13.70 -26.01
C ASN A 348 -4.07 14.17 -25.08
N VAL A 349 -4.31 14.24 -23.76
CA VAL A 349 -3.27 14.59 -22.78
C VAL A 349 -2.17 13.53 -22.76
N CYS A 350 -2.54 12.26 -22.64
CA CYS A 350 -1.56 11.16 -22.65
C CYS A 350 -0.78 11.10 -23.98
N GLU A 351 -1.46 11.29 -25.11
CA GLU A 351 -0.83 11.29 -26.42
C GLU A 351 0.14 12.47 -26.58
N SER A 352 -0.20 13.65 -26.06
CA SER A 352 0.70 14.79 -26.04
C SER A 352 1.99 14.51 -25.25
N LEU A 353 1.83 13.96 -24.03
CA LEU A 353 2.91 13.69 -23.09
C LEU A 353 3.82 12.52 -23.49
N TYR A 354 3.24 11.40 -23.92
CA TYR A 354 3.96 10.14 -24.11
C TYR A 354 3.97 9.64 -25.55
N LYS A 355 3.31 10.36 -26.47
CA LYS A 355 3.07 9.90 -27.86
C LYS A 355 2.35 8.55 -27.91
N ILE A 356 1.57 8.26 -26.86
CA ILE A 356 0.79 7.03 -26.68
C ILE A 356 -0.60 7.42 -26.19
N ARG A 357 -1.63 6.85 -26.84
CA ARG A 357 -3.00 6.87 -26.35
C ARG A 357 -3.30 5.55 -25.63
N PRO A 358 -3.47 5.55 -24.30
CA PRO A 358 -3.83 4.35 -23.56
C PRO A 358 -5.18 3.77 -24.01
N VAL A 359 -5.29 2.43 -23.98
CA VAL A 359 -6.44 1.65 -24.46
C VAL A 359 -7.75 2.10 -23.81
N GLN A 360 -7.72 2.45 -22.53
CA GLN A 360 -8.86 2.95 -21.77
C GLN A 360 -9.36 4.34 -22.21
N TYR A 361 -8.61 5.06 -23.03
CA TYR A 361 -8.94 6.38 -23.58
C TYR A 361 -9.11 6.38 -25.11
N CYS A 362 -9.08 5.21 -25.75
CA CYS A 362 -9.40 5.05 -27.17
C CYS A 362 -10.92 5.14 -27.41
N ASN A 363 -11.31 5.69 -28.57
CA ASN A 363 -12.68 5.62 -29.04
C ASN A 363 -12.94 4.28 -29.73
N TYR A 364 -14.05 3.62 -29.39
CA TYR A 364 -14.50 2.40 -30.05
C TYR A 364 -15.79 2.68 -30.82
N THR A 365 -15.84 2.35 -32.10
CA THR A 365 -17.10 2.24 -32.87
C THR A 365 -17.22 0.81 -33.40
N ASN A 366 -18.39 0.20 -33.25
CA ASN A 366 -18.64 -1.20 -33.62
C ASN A 366 -17.60 -2.20 -33.10
N GLY A 367 -17.10 -2.01 -31.88
CA GLY A 367 -16.12 -2.91 -31.25
C GLY A 367 -14.68 -2.76 -31.76
N ASN A 368 -14.43 -1.91 -32.77
CA ASN A 368 -13.09 -1.61 -33.26
C ASN A 368 -12.63 -0.23 -32.79
N ALA A 369 -11.38 -0.11 -32.37
CA ALA A 369 -10.80 1.18 -32.01
C ALA A 369 -10.67 2.04 -33.27
N VAL A 370 -11.35 3.20 -33.31
CA VAL A 370 -11.27 4.18 -34.40
C VAL A 370 -9.94 4.93 -34.34
N ASP A 371 -9.51 5.21 -33.11
CA ASP A 371 -8.19 5.72 -32.80
C ASP A 371 -7.34 4.52 -32.39
N VAL A 372 -6.67 3.89 -33.36
CA VAL A 372 -5.75 2.76 -33.09
C VAL A 372 -4.69 3.26 -32.09
N PRO A 373 -4.39 2.49 -31.01
CA PRO A 373 -3.24 2.81 -30.16
C PRO A 373 -2.04 3.08 -31.07
N SER A 374 -1.40 4.23 -30.93
CA SER A 374 -0.32 4.63 -31.83
C SER A 374 0.67 3.47 -31.98
N LYS A 375 0.72 2.85 -33.17
CA LYS A 375 1.63 1.72 -33.51
C LYS A 375 3.12 2.10 -33.39
N ALA A 376 3.43 3.33 -32.98
CA ALA A 376 4.75 3.90 -32.90
C ALA A 376 5.62 3.35 -31.76
N ASN A 377 5.09 2.55 -30.83
CA ASN A 377 5.92 1.88 -29.82
C ASN A 377 5.53 0.41 -29.61
N THR A 378 6.40 -0.47 -30.11
CA THR A 378 6.41 -1.93 -29.89
C THR A 378 6.71 -2.32 -28.43
N SER A 379 6.73 -1.37 -27.49
CA SER A 379 6.87 -1.60 -26.05
C SER A 379 5.62 -2.17 -25.40
N PHE A 380 4.48 -2.13 -26.10
CA PHE A 380 3.23 -2.76 -25.67
C PHE A 380 3.06 -4.06 -26.45
N ILE A 381 3.75 -5.10 -26.02
CA ILE A 381 3.68 -6.43 -26.64
C ILE A 381 2.24 -6.96 -26.51
N ASP A 382 1.57 -7.32 -27.62
CA ASP A 382 0.11 -7.54 -27.63
C ASP A 382 -0.33 -8.86 -26.98
N SER A 383 0.60 -9.73 -26.61
CA SER A 383 0.33 -10.87 -25.72
C SER A 383 1.63 -11.56 -25.25
N PRO A 384 1.59 -12.36 -24.16
CA PRO A 384 2.71 -13.25 -23.79
C PRO A 384 3.17 -14.18 -24.93
N GLU A 385 2.28 -14.56 -25.85
CA GLU A 385 2.59 -15.38 -27.02
C GLU A 385 3.43 -14.63 -28.05
N GLU A 386 3.13 -13.36 -28.31
CA GLU A 386 3.95 -12.51 -29.17
C GLU A 386 5.32 -12.21 -28.57
N LEU A 387 5.39 -12.08 -27.25
CA LEU A 387 6.64 -11.90 -26.51
C LEU A 387 7.54 -13.14 -26.67
N LEU A 388 6.95 -14.32 -26.56
CA LEU A 388 7.63 -15.60 -26.80
C LEU A 388 7.98 -15.78 -28.27
N ALA A 389 7.09 -15.39 -29.20
CA ALA A 389 7.34 -15.46 -30.65
C ALA A 389 8.47 -14.52 -31.07
N LYS A 390 8.51 -13.29 -30.54
CA LYS A 390 9.57 -12.31 -30.80
C LYS A 390 10.91 -12.79 -30.22
N ARG A 391 10.93 -13.30 -28.98
CA ARG A 391 12.13 -13.91 -28.39
C ARG A 391 12.61 -15.14 -29.17
N LYS A 392 11.68 -15.98 -29.68
CA LYS A 392 12.02 -17.10 -30.57
C LYS A 392 12.58 -16.62 -31.90
N ALA A 393 12.03 -15.55 -32.48
CA ALA A 393 12.52 -14.95 -33.73
C ALA A 393 13.91 -14.33 -33.56
N GLU A 394 14.16 -13.61 -32.46
CA GLU A 394 15.47 -13.02 -32.10
C GLU A 394 16.52 -14.09 -31.75
N ALA A 395 16.09 -15.20 -31.14
CA ALA A 395 16.97 -16.36 -30.89
C ALA A 395 17.27 -17.17 -32.16
N ALA A 396 16.42 -17.10 -33.19
CA ALA A 396 16.63 -17.74 -34.48
C ALA A 396 17.60 -16.95 -35.37
N THR A 397 17.53 -15.61 -35.35
CA THR A 397 18.46 -14.73 -36.10
C THR A 397 19.87 -14.68 -35.52
N SER A 398 20.08 -15.10 -34.28
CA SER A 398 21.41 -15.21 -33.65
C SER A 398 22.10 -16.58 -33.86
N LYS A 399 21.49 -17.49 -34.63
CA LYS A 399 22.02 -18.84 -34.90
C LYS A 399 22.08 -19.17 -36.40
N GLU A 400 22.77 -18.37 -37.20
CA GLU A 400 23.29 -18.83 -38.50
C GLU A 400 24.79 -19.17 -38.40
N PRO A 401 25.22 -20.38 -38.80
CA PRO A 401 26.63 -20.77 -38.78
C PRO A 401 27.30 -20.40 -40.10
N ASN A 402 28.25 -19.46 -40.07
CA ASN A 402 29.17 -19.27 -41.20
C ASN A 402 30.21 -20.41 -41.22
N LYS A 403 30.13 -21.25 -42.26
CA LYS A 403 31.11 -22.31 -42.57
C LYS A 403 32.17 -21.80 -43.57
N THR A 404 33.40 -21.69 -43.05
CA THR A 404 34.71 -22.12 -43.60
C THR A 404 35.19 -21.73 -45.00
N SER A 405 36.36 -21.08 -45.05
CA SER A 405 37.56 -21.63 -45.74
C SER A 405 38.86 -21.11 -45.08
N GLU A 406 39.78 -22.04 -44.76
CA GLU A 406 41.09 -21.81 -44.13
C GLU A 406 42.18 -21.55 -45.18
N SER A 407 43.16 -20.68 -44.89
CA SER A 407 44.58 -21.07 -44.79
C SER A 407 45.54 -19.92 -44.41
N THR A 408 46.41 -20.26 -43.45
CA THR A 408 47.81 -19.83 -43.18
C THR A 408 48.17 -18.46 -42.59
N VAL A 409 48.42 -18.50 -41.27
CA VAL A 409 49.58 -18.01 -40.47
C VAL A 409 50.12 -16.58 -40.67
N ALA A 410 49.88 -15.71 -39.68
CA ALA A 410 50.94 -14.98 -38.96
C ALA A 410 50.41 -14.35 -37.65
N SER A 411 51.19 -14.52 -36.58
CA SER A 411 50.97 -14.02 -35.22
C SER A 411 51.17 -12.50 -35.12
N THR A 412 50.17 -11.75 -34.64
CA THR A 412 50.35 -10.50 -33.88
C THR A 412 49.08 -10.11 -33.10
N LYS A 413 49.29 -9.57 -31.89
CA LYS A 413 48.33 -9.15 -30.84
C LYS A 413 47.10 -8.33 -31.32
N PRO A 414 45.95 -8.40 -30.62
CA PRO A 414 44.78 -7.59 -30.93
C PRO A 414 44.90 -6.16 -30.38
N THR A 415 44.85 -5.21 -31.30
CA THR A 415 44.69 -3.77 -31.07
C THR A 415 43.27 -3.50 -30.57
N GLN A 416 43.15 -3.05 -29.32
CA GLN A 416 41.91 -2.52 -28.76
C GLN A 416 41.51 -1.23 -29.50
N SER A 417 40.25 -1.12 -29.91
CA SER A 417 39.72 0.09 -30.51
C SER A 417 39.72 1.24 -29.49
N THR A 418 40.23 2.37 -29.97
CA THR A 418 40.71 3.54 -29.25
C THR A 418 39.61 4.49 -28.75
N ALA A 419 38.33 4.13 -28.87
CA ALA A 419 37.21 4.97 -28.38
C ALA A 419 36.82 4.67 -26.92
N ALA A 420 37.12 3.47 -26.41
CA ALA A 420 36.81 3.08 -25.03
C ALA A 420 37.91 3.45 -24.01
N LYS A 421 39.12 3.83 -24.47
CA LYS A 421 40.22 4.31 -23.61
C LYS A 421 40.19 5.83 -23.36
N ALA A 422 39.69 6.62 -24.32
CA ALA A 422 39.64 8.08 -24.19
C ALA A 422 38.62 8.60 -23.14
N LEU A 423 37.55 7.84 -22.86
CA LEU A 423 36.52 8.20 -21.86
C LEU A 423 36.81 7.67 -20.44
N THR A 424 37.79 6.78 -20.31
CA THR A 424 38.22 6.21 -19.02
C THR A 424 39.42 6.96 -18.43
N GLU A 425 40.28 7.57 -19.25
CA GLU A 425 41.42 8.37 -18.78
C GLU A 425 41.04 9.81 -18.35
N GLN A 426 39.93 10.38 -18.82
CA GLN A 426 39.43 11.69 -18.34
C GLN A 426 38.68 11.62 -16.99
N ARG A 427 38.54 10.43 -16.39
CA ARG A 427 37.85 10.24 -15.10
C ARG A 427 38.81 10.07 -13.91
N GLN A 428 40.12 10.20 -14.12
CA GLN A 428 41.16 10.01 -13.09
C GLN A 428 42.12 11.20 -12.94
N GLN A 429 41.61 12.42 -12.78
CA GLN A 429 42.37 13.50 -12.13
C GLN A 429 41.46 14.28 -11.19
N GLN A 430 41.22 13.71 -10.01
CA GLN A 430 40.67 14.40 -8.86
C GLN A 430 41.86 14.81 -7.99
N VAL A 431 42.26 16.08 -8.02
CA VAL A 431 43.38 16.58 -7.21
C VAL A 431 42.87 16.81 -5.77
N GLU A 432 43.50 16.12 -4.82
CA GLU A 432 43.16 16.16 -3.40
C GLU A 432 44.08 17.16 -2.69
N VAL A 433 43.54 18.22 -2.07
CA VAL A 433 44.32 19.21 -1.32
C VAL A 433 44.00 19.09 0.18
N ARG A 434 45.05 19.01 1.01
CA ARG A 434 44.97 19.02 2.47
C ARG A 434 45.16 20.45 3.01
N THR A 435 44.30 20.87 3.94
CA THR A 435 44.53 22.09 4.74
C THR A 435 45.50 21.82 5.90
N SER A 436 46.06 22.86 6.51
CA SER A 436 47.06 22.79 7.58
C SER A 436 46.61 22.04 8.84
N ASP A 437 45.31 21.79 9.02
CA ASP A 437 44.74 21.00 10.13
C ASP A 437 44.35 19.55 9.75
N GLY A 438 44.82 19.03 8.61
CA GLY A 438 44.84 17.59 8.31
C GLY A 438 43.51 16.91 7.92
N LYS A 439 42.41 17.64 7.73
CA LYS A 439 41.13 17.06 7.23
C LYS A 439 41.04 17.09 5.70
N ARG A 440 40.52 16.01 5.11
CA ARG A 440 40.35 15.82 3.64
C ARG A 440 39.11 16.58 3.15
N ARG A 441 39.20 17.32 2.05
CA ARG A 441 38.04 17.94 1.37
C ARG A 441 38.17 17.82 -0.15
N ILE A 442 37.07 17.48 -0.81
CA ILE A 442 36.97 17.36 -2.27
C ILE A 442 36.26 18.60 -2.81
N GLN A 443 36.83 19.23 -3.84
CA GLN A 443 36.27 20.41 -4.50
C GLN A 443 35.63 19.98 -5.83
N PRO A 444 34.32 20.18 -6.06
CA PRO A 444 33.73 19.90 -7.37
C PRO A 444 34.13 20.97 -8.40
N ILE A 445 34.36 20.53 -9.64
CA ILE A 445 34.69 21.42 -10.78
C ILE A 445 33.38 21.98 -11.36
N PHE A 446 33.31 23.31 -11.45
CA PHE A 446 32.21 24.04 -12.05
C PHE A 446 32.52 24.35 -13.52
N LEU A 447 31.58 24.06 -14.42
CA LEU A 447 31.63 24.51 -15.82
C LEU A 447 30.73 25.76 -15.90
N GLY A 448 31.35 26.93 -16.17
CA GLY A 448 30.81 28.31 -15.99
C GLY A 448 29.45 28.62 -16.64
N SER A 449 28.76 29.75 -16.48
CA SER A 449 28.72 30.95 -15.62
C SER A 449 28.22 32.11 -16.52
N THR A 450 27.22 32.88 -16.09
CA THR A 450 27.11 34.31 -16.47
C THR A 450 26.69 35.11 -15.22
N VAL A 451 27.63 35.96 -14.82
CA VAL A 451 27.72 37.10 -13.86
C VAL A 451 26.38 37.88 -13.68
N ASP A 452 26.00 38.50 -12.54
CA ASP A 452 26.69 39.54 -11.74
C ASP A 452 26.36 39.57 -10.21
N ASP A 453 27.27 40.23 -9.47
CA ASP A 453 27.47 40.50 -8.01
C ASP A 453 26.25 41.06 -7.20
N GLU A 454 26.13 41.09 -5.85
CA GLU A 454 27.06 41.30 -4.71
C GLU A 454 26.36 40.91 -3.34
N PRO A 455 26.85 41.25 -2.11
CA PRO A 455 27.33 40.33 -1.07
C PRO A 455 26.37 40.05 0.13
N ALA A 456 26.73 39.05 0.95
CA ALA A 456 25.99 38.61 2.14
C ALA A 456 26.45 39.29 3.46
N PRO A 457 25.58 39.37 4.50
CA PRO A 457 26.03 39.58 5.87
C PRO A 457 25.75 38.39 6.83
N SER A 458 26.83 38.04 7.54
CA SER A 458 27.01 37.49 8.90
C SER A 458 25.88 36.78 9.66
N GLN A 459 26.18 35.57 10.15
CA GLN A 459 25.46 34.88 11.24
C GLN A 459 26.00 35.29 12.64
N ALA A 460 25.10 35.35 13.62
CA ALA A 460 25.41 35.36 15.06
C ALA A 460 24.83 34.08 15.73
N PRO A 461 25.41 33.58 16.83
CA PRO A 461 25.11 32.25 17.37
C PRO A 461 23.92 32.27 18.35
N VAL A 462 23.04 31.27 18.27
CA VAL A 462 21.94 31.09 19.24
C VAL A 462 22.23 29.89 20.14
N GLN A 463 22.13 30.17 21.44
CA GLN A 463 22.41 29.31 22.59
C GLN A 463 21.39 28.17 22.76
N SER A 464 21.88 27.06 23.30
CA SER A 464 21.13 25.87 23.69
C SER A 464 20.17 26.11 24.86
N LYS A 465 18.90 25.69 24.73
CA LYS A 465 18.00 25.42 25.86
C LYS A 465 17.39 24.02 25.73
N THR A 466 17.69 23.18 26.71
CA THR A 466 17.11 21.85 26.96
C THR A 466 15.65 21.96 27.44
N ARG A 467 14.79 21.02 27.01
CA ARG A 467 13.42 20.79 27.53
C ARG A 467 13.07 19.28 27.49
N PRO A 468 12.01 18.80 28.20
CA PRO A 468 12.07 17.67 29.13
C PRO A 468 11.70 16.32 28.48
N GLY A 469 12.09 15.23 29.15
CA GLY A 469 12.12 13.86 28.63
C GLY A 469 10.78 13.26 28.15
N LEU A 470 10.85 12.54 27.03
CA LEU A 470 9.79 11.68 26.47
C LEU A 470 9.69 10.37 27.26
N LEU A 471 8.46 9.88 27.45
CA LEU A 471 8.20 8.52 27.96
C LEU A 471 8.67 7.46 26.94
N PRO A 472 9.18 6.30 27.41
CA PRO A 472 9.77 5.28 26.56
C PRO A 472 8.73 4.52 25.71
N SER A 473 9.10 4.18 24.48
CA SER A 473 8.27 3.41 23.54
C SER A 473 8.08 1.96 24.00
N VAL A 474 6.85 1.45 23.89
CA VAL A 474 6.44 0.10 24.33
C VAL A 474 6.82 -0.98 23.30
N PRO A 475 7.55 -2.05 23.67
CA PRO A 475 7.92 -3.15 22.78
C PRO A 475 6.85 -4.26 22.75
N ARG A 476 6.87 -5.03 21.66
CA ARG A 476 5.85 -6.04 21.33
C ARG A 476 6.16 -7.46 21.84
N ALA A 477 7.36 -7.69 22.38
CA ALA A 477 7.76 -8.90 23.10
C ALA A 477 8.89 -8.55 24.08
N VAL A 478 8.79 -9.02 25.33
CA VAL A 478 9.75 -8.71 26.39
C VAL A 478 10.42 -10.00 26.86
N SER A 479 11.73 -10.13 26.66
CA SER A 479 12.52 -11.25 27.20
C SER A 479 13.04 -10.93 28.61
N GLY A 480 13.36 -11.98 29.37
CA GLY A 480 13.33 -12.05 30.83
C GLY A 480 14.35 -11.25 31.66
N SER A 481 14.83 -10.08 31.23
CA SER A 481 15.64 -9.19 32.08
C SER A 481 15.37 -7.70 31.83
N VAL A 482 14.10 -7.29 31.83
CA VAL A 482 13.75 -5.87 31.74
C VAL A 482 13.56 -5.26 33.13
N LYS A 483 14.11 -4.04 33.32
CA LYS A 483 13.97 -3.28 34.57
C LYS A 483 12.49 -3.00 34.87
N GLU A 484 12.11 -3.20 36.12
CA GLU A 484 10.74 -3.01 36.63
C GLU A 484 10.15 -1.62 36.30
N SER A 485 10.95 -0.56 36.46
CA SER A 485 10.52 0.83 36.15
C SER A 485 10.19 1.05 34.67
N LEU A 486 10.80 0.27 33.78
CA LEU A 486 10.55 0.35 32.34
C LEU A 486 9.24 -0.38 31.99
N LEU A 487 8.95 -1.50 32.65
CA LEU A 487 7.68 -2.23 32.53
C LEU A 487 6.51 -1.38 33.07
N GLU A 488 6.68 -0.69 34.20
CA GLU A 488 5.69 0.27 34.71
C GLU A 488 5.41 1.39 33.70
N GLY A 489 6.48 2.00 33.15
CA GLY A 489 6.36 3.04 32.12
C GLY A 489 5.63 2.53 30.87
N TRP A 490 5.91 1.30 30.45
CA TRP A 490 5.24 0.67 29.31
C TRP A 490 3.80 0.29 29.58
N LEU A 491 3.47 -0.17 30.79
CA LEU A 491 2.08 -0.42 31.20
C LEU A 491 1.25 0.86 31.18
N GLN A 492 1.80 1.98 31.65
CA GLN A 492 1.12 3.26 31.63
C GLN A 492 0.94 3.81 30.21
N ALA A 493 1.94 3.64 29.36
CA ALA A 493 1.84 3.96 27.94
C ALA A 493 0.81 3.04 27.24
N ALA A 494 0.77 1.75 27.56
CA ALA A 494 -0.21 0.81 27.05
C ALA A 494 -1.65 1.19 27.48
N LYS A 495 -1.87 1.57 28.74
CA LYS A 495 -3.15 2.11 29.25
C LYS A 495 -3.61 3.34 28.45
N THR A 496 -2.67 4.20 28.06
CA THR A 496 -2.95 5.42 27.28
C THR A 496 -3.25 5.12 25.80
N THR A 497 -2.64 4.06 25.24
CA THR A 497 -2.85 3.65 23.84
C THR A 497 -4.07 2.75 23.64
N GLY A 498 -4.58 2.11 24.70
CA GLY A 498 -5.80 1.29 24.69
C GLY A 498 -5.68 -0.05 23.94
N SER A 499 -4.46 -0.56 23.75
CA SER A 499 -4.21 -1.83 23.05
C SER A 499 -4.34 -3.05 23.98
N SER A 500 -5.29 -3.95 23.70
CA SER A 500 -5.60 -5.12 24.55
C SER A 500 -4.48 -6.17 24.58
N LEU A 501 -3.94 -6.50 23.41
CA LEU A 501 -2.88 -7.51 23.27
C LEU A 501 -1.55 -7.04 23.88
N ASP A 502 -1.21 -5.75 23.69
CA ASP A 502 0.02 -5.20 24.23
C ASP A 502 -0.07 -5.06 25.77
N TYR A 503 -1.23 -4.62 26.30
CA TYR A 503 -1.42 -4.47 27.74
C TYR A 503 -1.40 -5.82 28.49
N ARG A 504 -2.12 -6.83 27.99
CA ARG A 504 -2.18 -8.15 28.65
C ARG A 504 -0.81 -8.82 28.70
N GLY A 505 -0.04 -8.81 27.62
CA GLY A 505 1.30 -9.40 27.58
C GLY A 505 2.29 -8.69 28.52
N LEU A 506 2.26 -7.35 28.55
CA LEU A 506 3.10 -6.56 29.45
C LEU A 506 2.71 -6.77 30.92
N LEU A 507 1.41 -6.86 31.22
CA LEU A 507 0.92 -7.10 32.57
C LEU A 507 1.40 -8.46 33.10
N MET A 508 1.29 -9.53 32.31
CA MET A 508 1.77 -10.85 32.73
C MET A 508 3.29 -10.85 32.95
N THR A 509 4.05 -10.19 32.07
CA THR A 509 5.51 -10.10 32.20
C THR A 509 5.92 -9.28 33.44
N TYR A 510 5.20 -8.19 33.71
CA TYR A 510 5.41 -7.35 34.88
C TYR A 510 5.11 -8.12 36.17
N VAL A 511 3.99 -8.82 36.25
CA VAL A 511 3.63 -9.64 37.42
C VAL A 511 4.64 -10.77 37.63
N GLN A 512 5.11 -11.44 36.57
CA GLN A 512 6.18 -12.44 36.68
C GLN A 512 7.47 -11.84 37.26
N GLN A 513 7.82 -10.61 36.87
CA GLN A 513 8.98 -9.91 37.42
C GLN A 513 8.78 -9.53 38.88
N LEU A 514 7.58 -9.07 39.27
CA LEU A 514 7.26 -8.75 40.67
C LEU A 514 7.30 -9.99 41.57
N VAL A 515 6.84 -11.15 41.07
CA VAL A 515 6.92 -12.43 41.79
C VAL A 515 8.37 -12.85 41.98
N ARG A 516 9.22 -12.74 40.94
CA ARG A 516 10.68 -12.99 41.06
C ARG A 516 11.34 -12.05 42.07
N ASN A 517 10.93 -10.78 42.10
CA ASN A 517 11.44 -9.77 43.02
C ASN A 517 10.80 -9.83 44.43
N ARG A 518 9.80 -10.71 44.64
CA ARG A 518 9.01 -10.85 45.88
C ARG A 518 8.42 -9.53 46.40
N SER A 519 8.00 -8.66 45.49
CA SER A 519 7.45 -7.33 45.83
C SER A 519 5.95 -7.40 46.15
N LEU A 520 5.60 -7.84 47.37
CA LEU A 520 4.22 -8.11 47.79
C LEU A 520 3.28 -6.90 47.70
N SER A 521 3.75 -5.70 48.04
CA SER A 521 2.93 -4.47 47.98
C SER A 521 2.44 -4.17 46.57
N LYS A 522 3.35 -4.19 45.59
CA LYS A 522 3.03 -3.94 44.18
C LYS A 522 2.12 -5.00 43.59
N ILE A 523 2.28 -6.26 43.99
CA ILE A 523 1.36 -7.35 43.58
C ILE A 523 -0.04 -7.09 44.14
N SER A 524 -0.14 -6.68 45.40
CA SER A 524 -1.42 -6.30 46.02
C SER A 524 -2.07 -5.12 45.29
N ASP A 525 -1.31 -4.10 44.90
CA ASP A 525 -1.82 -2.94 44.16
C ASP A 525 -2.39 -3.36 42.80
N VAL A 526 -1.71 -4.25 42.07
CA VAL A 526 -2.19 -4.79 40.80
C VAL A 526 -3.48 -5.60 40.98
N LEU A 527 -3.56 -6.45 42.00
CA LEU A 527 -4.76 -7.23 42.31
C LEU A 527 -5.95 -6.33 42.69
N ASN A 528 -5.68 -5.23 43.40
CA ASN A 528 -6.68 -4.23 43.76
C ASN A 528 -7.18 -3.43 42.56
N ASP A 529 -6.30 -2.98 41.65
CA ASP A 529 -6.70 -2.34 40.38
C ASP A 529 -7.61 -3.29 39.58
N LEU A 530 -7.29 -4.59 39.52
CA LEU A 530 -8.09 -5.58 38.79
C LEU A 530 -9.39 -6.02 39.50
N ASN A 531 -9.62 -5.65 40.76
CA ASN A 531 -10.90 -5.89 41.45
C ASN A 531 -12.01 -4.94 40.95
N GLU A 532 -11.68 -3.84 40.29
CA GLU A 532 -12.67 -2.93 39.71
C GLU A 532 -13.49 -3.62 38.61
N GLN A 533 -14.79 -3.34 38.56
CA GLN A 533 -15.65 -3.84 37.47
C GLN A 533 -15.34 -3.10 36.15
N GLY A 534 -15.37 -3.83 35.04
CA GLY A 534 -15.24 -3.27 33.69
C GLY A 534 -14.05 -3.78 32.90
N TYR A 535 -13.58 -2.95 31.97
CA TYR A 535 -12.55 -3.30 31.00
C TYR A 535 -11.33 -2.38 31.12
N VAL A 536 -10.13 -2.94 30.94
CA VAL A 536 -8.88 -2.18 30.81
C VAL A 536 -8.23 -2.56 29.48
N CYS A 537 -7.96 -1.54 28.66
CA CYS A 537 -7.44 -1.71 27.29
C CYS A 537 -8.24 -2.68 26.41
N GLY A 538 -9.55 -2.86 26.64
CA GLY A 538 -10.38 -3.80 25.87
C GLY A 538 -10.31 -5.27 26.33
N SER A 539 -9.62 -5.55 27.44
CA SER A 539 -9.68 -6.83 28.16
C SER A 539 -10.54 -6.70 29.42
N LEU A 540 -11.33 -7.72 29.74
CA LEU A 540 -12.15 -7.75 30.95
C LEU A 540 -11.23 -7.83 32.18
N ARG A 541 -11.40 -6.93 33.16
CA ARG A 541 -10.55 -6.87 34.36
C ARG A 541 -10.57 -8.19 35.15
N SER A 542 -11.73 -8.84 35.26
CA SER A 542 -11.85 -10.15 35.93
C SER A 542 -11.07 -11.26 35.24
N ALA A 543 -11.07 -11.31 33.90
CA ALA A 543 -10.30 -12.30 33.14
C ALA A 543 -8.78 -12.08 33.29
N LEU A 544 -8.33 -10.83 33.31
CA LEU A 544 -6.92 -10.52 33.61
C LEU A 544 -6.55 -10.88 35.04
N ARG A 545 -7.47 -10.68 35.98
CA ARG A 545 -7.27 -11.00 37.40
C ARG A 545 -7.04 -12.50 37.62
N GLU A 546 -7.85 -13.36 36.99
CA GLU A 546 -7.68 -14.81 37.08
C GLU A 546 -6.29 -15.27 36.61
N ASP A 547 -5.78 -14.67 35.53
CA ASP A 547 -4.47 -15.02 34.99
C ASP A 547 -3.32 -14.49 35.86
N VAL A 548 -3.47 -13.31 36.46
CA VAL A 548 -2.53 -12.76 37.44
C VAL A 548 -2.51 -13.63 38.71
N GLU A 549 -3.68 -14.05 39.21
CA GLU A 549 -3.79 -14.93 40.38
C GLU A 549 -3.08 -16.28 40.16
N LYS A 550 -3.18 -16.87 38.96
CA LYS A 550 -2.43 -18.09 38.59
C LYS A 550 -0.91 -17.90 38.67
N ILE A 551 -0.39 -16.75 38.23
CA ILE A 551 1.05 -16.44 38.28
C ILE A 551 1.47 -16.22 39.74
N VAL A 552 0.71 -15.47 40.53
CA VAL A 552 1.01 -15.18 41.93
C VAL A 552 0.95 -16.44 42.82
N ALA A 553 0.05 -17.37 42.50
CA ALA A 553 -0.08 -18.65 43.19
C ALA A 553 1.08 -19.63 42.89
N SER A 554 1.86 -19.40 41.84
CA SER A 554 2.97 -20.28 41.44
C SER A 554 4.22 -20.17 42.33
N ASP A 555 4.36 -19.11 43.13
CA ASP A 555 5.45 -18.93 44.10
C ASP A 555 4.94 -19.03 45.55
N PRO A 556 5.61 -19.82 46.43
CA PRO A 556 5.15 -20.04 47.79
C PRO A 556 4.99 -18.76 48.63
N VAL A 557 5.85 -17.75 48.43
CA VAL A 557 5.84 -16.51 49.22
C VAL A 557 4.70 -15.60 48.78
N THR A 558 4.52 -15.44 47.48
CA THR A 558 3.46 -14.57 46.93
C THR A 558 2.08 -15.22 46.97
N SER A 559 1.99 -16.55 47.07
CA SER A 559 0.70 -17.28 47.15
C SER A 559 -0.18 -16.88 48.34
N SER A 560 0.43 -16.33 49.41
CA SER A 560 -0.27 -15.81 50.59
C SER A 560 -1.25 -14.67 50.27
N LEU A 561 -1.00 -13.90 49.21
CA LEU A 561 -1.85 -12.78 48.79
C LEU A 561 -3.18 -13.20 48.14
N VAL A 562 -3.26 -14.45 47.63
CA VAL A 562 -4.44 -14.95 46.91
C VAL A 562 -5.19 -16.01 47.72
N LYS A 563 -4.49 -16.74 48.60
CA LYS A 563 -5.08 -17.75 49.49
C LYS A 563 -6.01 -17.18 50.58
N ALA A 564 -5.99 -15.87 50.83
CA ALA A 564 -6.80 -15.24 51.88
C ALA A 564 -8.32 -15.23 51.60
N LYS A 565 -8.79 -15.63 50.42
CA LYS A 565 -10.23 -15.63 50.05
C LYS A 565 -10.96 -16.97 50.21
N GLU A 566 -10.28 -18.08 50.50
CA GLU A 566 -10.93 -19.39 50.67
C GLU A 566 -11.44 -19.67 52.10
N CYS A 567 -11.18 -18.80 53.09
CA CYS A 567 -11.60 -19.00 54.49
C CYS A 567 -12.86 -18.21 54.92
N SER A 568 -13.71 -17.75 54.00
CA SER A 568 -14.98 -17.09 54.36
C SER A 568 -16.19 -17.80 53.74
N GLY A 569 -16.31 -19.10 54.02
CA GLY A 569 -17.47 -19.89 53.66
C GLY A 569 -17.62 -21.07 54.60
N LEU A 570 -18.23 -20.82 55.77
CA LEU A 570 -19.01 -21.75 56.62
C LEU A 570 -19.01 -21.24 58.06
N ILE A 571 -20.04 -20.49 58.47
CA ILE A 571 -20.78 -20.65 59.74
C ILE A 571 -22.24 -20.19 59.46
N PHE A 572 -23.18 -20.99 59.95
CA PHE A 572 -24.65 -21.00 59.79
C PHE A 572 -25.38 -19.66 59.65
#